data_AF-A0A7V2H139-F1
#
_entry.id   AF-A0A7V2H139-F1
#
_cell.length_a   1.000
_cell.length_b   1.000
_cell.length_c   1.000
_cell.angle_alpha   90.00
_cell.angle_beta   90.00
_cell.angle_gamma   90.00
#
_symmetry.space_group_name_H-M   'P 1'
#
loop_
_entity.id
_entity.type
_entity.pdbx_description
1 polymer ?
#
loop_
_entity_poly.entity_id
_entity_poly.type
_entity_poly.pdbx_seq_one_letter_code
_entity_poly.pdbx_strand_id
1 'polypeptide(L)' 'MLVDEPAAHLDAASTASVLQLLEQFAVAGVTVIVASHGESVGVPARARTIRLDNGKLVE' A
#
# COMPACT_ATOMS: atom_id res chain seq x y z
N MET A 1 3.36 -9.92 5.41
CA MET A 1 3.36 -8.71 6.25
C MET A 1 2.07 -7.97 5.99
N LEU A 2 1.35 -7.60 7.06
CA LEU A 2 0.12 -6.80 6.99
C LEU A 2 0.46 -5.42 7.56
N VAL A 3 0.16 -4.36 6.83
CA VAL A 3 0.46 -2.99 7.24
C VAL A 3 -0.79 -2.15 7.12
N ASP A 4 -1.20 -1.56 8.23
CA ASP A 4 -2.41 -0.73 8.31
C ASP A 4 -1.99 0.75 8.26
N GLU A 5 -2.48 1.46 7.24
CA GLU A 5 -2.24 2.89 7.03
C GLU A 5 -0.76 3.36 7.17
N PRO A 6 0.20 2.76 6.44
CA PRO A 6 1.63 3.05 6.61
C PRO A 6 2.06 4.47 6.28
N ALA A 7 1.24 5.20 5.51
CA ALA A 7 1.51 6.56 5.08
C ALA A 7 0.67 7.61 5.83
N ALA A 8 -0.08 7.20 6.87
CA ALA A 8 -0.89 8.14 7.63
C ALA A 8 -0.02 9.26 8.22
N HIS A 9 -0.46 10.50 8.02
CA HIS A 9 0.21 11.72 8.52
C HIS A 9 1.61 11.99 7.92
N LEU A 10 2.01 11.28 6.85
CA LEU A 10 3.24 11.56 6.14
C LEU A 10 3.02 12.56 5.00
N ASP A 11 4.07 13.32 4.68
CA ASP A 11 4.12 14.07 3.43
C ASP A 11 4.32 13.14 2.22
N ALA A 12 4.22 13.70 1.01
CA ALA A 12 4.33 12.93 -0.23
C ALA A 12 5.70 12.25 -0.40
N ALA A 13 6.79 12.89 0.03
CA ALA A 13 8.15 12.35 -0.12
C ALA A 13 8.40 11.17 0.83
N SER A 14 7.94 11.30 2.07
CA SER A 14 8.00 10.27 3.09
C SER A 14 7.10 9.09 2.74
N THR A 15 5.90 9.36 2.19
CA THR A 15 4.99 8.34 1.67
C THR A 15 5.66 7.50 0.58
N ALA A 16 6.28 8.15 -0.41
CA ALA A 16 6.98 7.44 -1.49
C ALA A 16 8.11 6.56 -0.95
N SER A 17 8.87 7.05 0.02
CA SER A 17 9.98 6.30 0.65
C SER A 17 9.48 5.05 1.38
N VAL A 18 8.39 5.16 2.13
CA VAL A 18 7.77 4.02 2.83
C VAL A 18 7.23 2.99 1.85
N LEU A 19 6.51 3.42 0.80
CA LEU A 19 5.99 2.51 -0.22
C LEU A 19 7.12 1.80 -0.99
N GLN A 20 8.24 2.48 -1.25
CA GLN A 20 9.41 1.88 -1.88
C GLN A 20 10.08 0.83 -0.99
N LEU A 21 10.13 1.06 0.33
CA LEU A 21 10.64 0.06 1.28
C LEU A 21 9.74 -1.19 1.31
N LEU A 22 8.42 -1.01 1.36
CA LEU A 22 7.46 -2.11 1.29
C LEU A 22 7.57 -2.89 -0.03
N GLU A 23 7.83 -2.18 -1.13
CA GLU A 23 8.14 -2.76 -2.44
C GLU A 23 9.34 -3.72 -2.37
N GLN A 24 10.43 -3.34 -1.69
CA GLN A 24 11.66 -4.13 -1.62
C GLN A 24 11.42 -5.48 -0.94
N PHE A 25 10.59 -5.52 0.11
CA PHE A 25 10.17 -6.77 0.73
C PHE A 25 9.39 -7.66 -0.25
N ALA A 26 8.51 -7.06 -1.06
CA ALA A 26 7.78 -7.80 -2.09
C ALA A 26 8.72 -8.40 -3.15
N VAL A 27 9.75 -7.67 -3.60
CA VAL A 27 10.77 -8.22 -4.53
C VAL A 27 11.54 -9.37 -3.88
N ALA A 28 11.81 -9.28 -2.59
CA ALA A 28 12.51 -10.32 -1.84
C ALA A 28 11.64 -11.59 -1.59
N GLY A 29 10.41 -11.65 -2.12
CA GLY A 29 9.52 -12.81 -2.02
C GLY A 29 8.56 -12.77 -0.82
N VAL A 30 8.51 -11.67 -0.07
CA VAL A 30 7.57 -11.50 1.03
C VAL A 30 6.21 -11.05 0.48
N THR A 31 5.13 -11.73 0.83
CA THR A 31 3.79 -11.21 0.55
C THR A 31 3.50 -10.00 1.45
N VAL A 32 3.19 -8.86 0.85
CA VAL A 32 2.85 -7.61 1.55
C VAL A 32 1.42 -7.21 1.20
N ILE A 33 0.61 -6.93 2.24
CA ILE A 33 -0.74 -6.39 2.09
C ILE A 33 -0.77 -5.06 2.85
N VAL A 34 -1.24 -4.02 2.17
CA VAL A 34 -1.34 -2.66 2.71
C VAL A 34 -2.81 -2.23 2.68
N ALA A 35 -3.33 -1.79 3.82
CA ALA A 35 -4.60 -1.10 3.91
C ALA A 35 -4.38 0.42 3.85
N SER A 36 -5.17 1.13 3.05
CA SER A 36 -5.14 2.59 2.98
C SER A 36 -6.53 3.18 2.67
N HIS A 37 -6.83 4.35 3.24
CA HIS A 37 -8.07 5.10 3.08
C HIS A 37 -8.07 6.13 1.93
N GLY A 38 -6.98 6.31 1.17
CA GLY A 38 -6.80 7.41 0.20
C GLY A 38 -6.35 7.01 -1.22
N GLU A 39 -6.33 7.99 -2.13
CA GLU A 39 -5.90 7.80 -3.53
C GLU A 39 -4.53 7.12 -3.61
N SER A 40 -4.45 6.18 -4.55
CA SER A 40 -3.35 5.27 -4.87
C SER A 40 -2.04 5.95 -5.36
N VAL A 41 -1.77 7.19 -4.92
CA VAL A 41 -0.53 7.90 -5.23
C VAL A 41 0.65 7.13 -4.66
N GLY A 42 1.57 6.74 -5.54
CA GLY A 42 2.76 5.97 -5.16
C GLY A 42 2.53 4.47 -5.03
N VAL A 43 1.34 3.94 -5.39
CA VAL A 43 1.13 2.50 -5.47
C VAL A 43 2.09 1.92 -6.52
N PRO A 44 2.90 0.91 -6.14
CA PRO A 44 3.82 0.26 -7.06
C PRO A 44 3.12 -0.29 -8.30
N ALA A 45 3.71 -0.16 -9.48
CA ALA A 45 3.11 -0.66 -10.73
C ALA A 45 2.82 -2.18 -10.72
N ARG A 46 3.56 -2.94 -9.90
CA ARG A 46 3.36 -4.39 -9.71
C ARG A 46 2.28 -4.75 -8.68
N ALA A 47 1.80 -3.77 -7.91
CA ALA A 47 0.82 -4.03 -6.87
C ALA A 47 -0.56 -4.23 -7.50
N ARG A 48 -1.31 -5.18 -6.96
CA ARG A 48 -2.74 -5.29 -7.21
C ARG A 48 -3.47 -4.40 -6.21
N THR A 49 -4.34 -3.54 -6.69
CA THR A 49 -5.27 -2.79 -5.84
C THR A 49 -6.57 -3.56 -5.73
N ILE A 50 -7.10 -3.65 -4.52
CA ILE A 50 -8.46 -4.13 -4.25
C ILE A 50 -9.23 -3.05 -3.51
N ARG A 51 -10.53 -2.94 -3.77
CA ARG A 51 -11.37 -1.95 -3.10
C ARG A 51 -12.35 -2.64 -2.16
N LEU A 52 -12.39 -2.16 -0.92
CA LEU A 52 -13.39 -2.53 0.06
C LEU A 52 -14.40 -1.39 0.22
N ASP A 53 -15.68 -1.73 0.16
CA ASP A 53 -16.79 -0.80 0.34
C ASP A 53 -17.88 -1.48 1.15
N ASN A 54 -18.30 -0.86 2.26
CA ASN A 54 -19.34 -1.37 3.17
C ASN A 54 -19.16 -2.86 3.56
N GLY A 55 -17.92 -3.25 3.88
CA GLY A 55 -17.58 -4.62 4.30
C GLY A 55 -17.53 -5.65 3.17
N LYS A 56 -17.58 -5.22 1.90
CA LYS A 56 -17.51 -6.09 0.73
C LYS A 56 -16.34 -5.73 -0.17
N LEU A 57 -15.73 -6.74 -0.79
CA LEU A 57 -14.79 -6.54 -1.89
C LEU A 57 -15.60 -6.18 -3.14
N VAL A 58 -15.30 -5.04 -3.76
CA VAL A 58 -16.03 -4.56 -4.93
C VAL A 58 -15.18 -4.53 -6.21
N GLU A 59 -13.85 -4.52 -6.08
CA GLU A 59 -12.84 -4.58 -7.15
C GLU A 59 -11.61 -5.37 -6.70
#